data_AF-A0A178AM98-F1
#
_entry.id   AF-A0A178AM98-F1
#
_cell.length_a   1.000
_cell.length_b   1.000
_cell.length_c   1.000
_cell.angle_alpha   90.00
_cell.angle_beta   90.00
_cell.angle_gamma   90.00
#
_symmetry.space_group_name_H-M   'P 1'
#
loop_
_entity.id
_entity.type
_entity.pdbx_description
1 polymer ?
#
loop_
_entity_poly.entity_id
_entity_poly.type
_entity_poly.pdbx_seq_one_letter_code
_entity_poly.pdbx_strand_id
1 'polypeptide(L)'
;MSTTLASRLATVLGLVFIFTTTALASTDPEYVVGIVGGKQYRVRDDRWPSLYTADYGDCSGESLINVTRFDAAYYRDNMTVMFHLEGETALRSENIMMSIGVFAYGESRFELTFNPCSANINR
;
A
#
# COMPACT_ATOMS: atom_id res chain seq x y z
N MET A 1 2.51 -64.40 -20.42
CA MET A 1 3.59 -63.55 -19.89
C MET A 1 3.41 -62.11 -20.40
N SER A 2 2.28 -61.47 -20.08
CA SER A 2 1.93 -60.14 -20.60
C SER A 2 1.10 -59.31 -19.61
N THR A 3 0.37 -59.98 -18.73
CA THR A 3 -0.45 -59.37 -17.67
C THR A 3 0.36 -58.79 -16.49
N THR A 4 1.60 -59.26 -16.27
CA THR A 4 2.47 -58.79 -15.17
C THR A 4 3.18 -57.48 -15.46
N LEU A 5 3.42 -57.14 -16.73
CA LEU A 5 4.12 -55.91 -17.13
C LEU A 5 3.20 -54.69 -17.03
N ALA A 6 1.93 -54.83 -17.44
CA ALA A 6 0.93 -53.77 -17.37
C ALA A 6 0.59 -53.37 -15.92
N SER A 7 0.52 -54.35 -15.01
CA SER A 7 0.29 -54.10 -13.57
C SER A 7 1.44 -53.34 -12.92
N ARG A 8 2.71 -53.65 -13.29
CA ARG A 8 3.88 -52.94 -12.77
C ARG A 8 3.97 -51.50 -13.27
N LEU A 9 3.61 -51.25 -14.53
CA LEU A 9 3.53 -49.88 -15.07
C LEU A 9 2.46 -49.05 -14.36
N ALA A 10 1.27 -49.62 -14.13
CA ALA A 10 0.19 -48.92 -13.43
C ALA A 10 0.55 -48.58 -11.97
N THR A 11 1.24 -49.48 -11.26
CA THR A 11 1.72 -49.21 -9.90
C THR A 11 2.82 -48.16 -9.85
N VAL A 12 3.74 -48.14 -10.82
CA VAL A 12 4.80 -47.12 -10.90
C VAL A 12 4.21 -45.75 -11.23
N LEU A 13 3.25 -45.68 -12.15
CA LEU A 13 2.59 -44.43 -12.53
C LEU A 13 1.74 -43.84 -11.38
N GLY A 14 1.09 -44.69 -10.59
CA GLY A 14 0.35 -44.28 -9.39
C GLY A 14 1.25 -43.76 -8.26
N LEU A 15 2.44 -44.34 -8.08
CA LEU A 15 3.42 -43.87 -7.08
C LEU A 15 4.05 -42.52 -7.47
N VAL A 16 4.29 -42.27 -8.76
CA VAL A 16 4.85 -40.99 -9.25
C VAL A 16 3.85 -39.84 -9.06
N PHE A 17 2.55 -40.08 -9.16
CA PHE A 17 1.52 -39.05 -9.02
C PHE A 17 1.31 -38.58 -7.57
N ILE A 18 1.64 -39.42 -6.58
CA ILE A 18 1.57 -39.06 -5.15
C ILE A 18 2.73 -38.14 -4.74
N PHE A 19 3.89 -38.24 -5.41
CA PHE A 19 5.05 -37.39 -5.13
C PHE A 19 4.97 -35.98 -5.77
N THR A 20 4.01 -35.74 -6.66
CA THR A 20 3.79 -34.42 -7.28
C THR A 20 2.72 -33.60 -6.57
N THR A 21 2.58 -33.71 -5.25
CA THR A 21 1.87 -32.69 -4.48
C THR A 21 2.72 -31.42 -4.48
N THR A 22 2.36 -30.47 -5.35
CA THR A 22 2.92 -29.12 -5.31
C THR A 22 2.63 -28.51 -3.94
N ALA A 23 3.66 -28.39 -3.11
CA ALA A 23 3.60 -27.59 -1.90
C ALA A 23 3.29 -26.15 -2.31
N LEU A 24 2.11 -25.65 -1.96
CA LEU A 24 1.87 -24.21 -1.92
C LEU A 24 2.74 -23.68 -0.79
N ALA A 25 3.88 -23.08 -1.14
CA ALA A 25 4.66 -22.32 -0.18
C ALA A 25 3.84 -21.10 0.23
N SER A 26 3.23 -21.17 1.42
CA SER A 26 2.72 -20.00 2.13
C SER A 26 3.93 -19.24 2.66
N THR A 27 4.34 -18.18 1.98
CA THR A 27 5.36 -17.28 2.52
C THR A 27 4.71 -16.51 3.66
N ASP A 28 5.00 -16.89 4.90
CA ASP A 28 4.54 -16.14 6.06
C ASP A 28 5.03 -14.68 5.96
N PRO A 29 4.19 -13.69 6.29
CA PRO A 29 4.57 -12.29 6.16
C PRO A 29 5.78 -11.98 7.04
N GLU A 30 6.85 -11.47 6.43
CA GLU A 30 8.03 -10.98 7.14
C GLU A 30 7.72 -9.62 7.78
N TYR A 31 8.26 -9.39 8.97
CA TYR A 31 8.06 -8.15 9.72
C TYR A 31 9.40 -7.49 10.02
N VAL A 32 9.46 -6.19 9.79
CA VAL A 32 10.59 -5.32 10.15
C VAL A 32 10.20 -4.35 11.26
N VAL A 33 11.19 -3.78 11.93
CA VAL A 33 10.96 -2.75 12.97
C VAL A 33 10.81 -1.39 12.28
N GLY A 34 9.61 -0.82 12.33
CA GLY A 34 9.32 0.54 11.87
C GLY A 34 9.07 1.49 13.05
N ILE A 35 9.31 2.78 12.85
CA ILE A 35 8.98 3.83 13.83
C ILE A 35 7.72 4.56 13.35
N VAL A 36 6.66 4.51 14.15
CA VAL A 36 5.39 5.20 13.89
C VAL A 36 5.08 6.10 15.08
N GLY A 37 5.02 7.41 14.87
CA GLY A 37 4.78 8.38 15.96
C GLY A 37 5.81 8.29 17.09
N GLY A 38 7.09 8.04 16.77
CA GLY A 38 8.19 7.93 17.74
C GLY A 38 8.24 6.62 18.53
N LYS A 39 7.32 5.68 18.30
CA LYS A 39 7.30 4.35 18.93
C LYS A 39 7.66 3.26 17.92
N GLN A 40 8.33 2.20 18.39
CA GLN A 40 8.70 1.07 17.57
C GLN A 40 7.52 0.10 17.41
N TYR A 41 7.25 -0.29 16.17
CA TYR A 41 6.22 -1.27 15.79
C TYR A 41 6.79 -2.32 14.85
N ARG A 42 6.26 -3.54 14.91
CA ARG A 42 6.51 -4.58 13.91
C ARG A 42 5.57 -4.34 12.74
N VAL A 43 6.11 -3.92 11.60
CA VAL A 43 5.35 -3.65 10.37
C VAL A 43 5.67 -4.72 9.33
N ARG A 44 4.71 -5.07 8.48
CA ARG A 44 4.98 -6.04 7.41
C ARG A 44 5.95 -5.45 6.41
N ASP A 45 6.94 -6.23 6.00
CA ASP A 45 7.97 -5.84 5.03
C ASP A 45 7.51 -6.02 3.57
N ASP A 46 6.37 -6.69 3.37
CA ASP A 46 5.79 -6.99 2.06
C ASP A 46 4.95 -5.85 1.47
N ARG A 47 4.83 -4.71 2.16
CA ARG A 47 3.89 -3.66 1.79
C ARG A 47 4.54 -2.62 0.88
N TRP A 48 4.49 -2.90 -0.42
CA TRP A 48 4.96 -1.98 -1.48
C TRP A 48 3.78 -1.33 -2.21
N PRO A 49 3.80 -0.01 -2.43
CA PRO A 49 2.70 0.66 -3.12
C PRO A 49 2.66 0.24 -4.60
N SER A 50 1.46 -0.01 -5.11
CA SER A 50 1.22 -0.31 -6.53
C SER A 50 1.35 0.92 -7.42
N LEU A 51 1.10 2.10 -6.87
CA LEU A 51 1.33 3.39 -7.52
C LEU A 51 1.90 4.34 -6.48
N TYR A 52 2.84 5.18 -6.88
CA TYR A 52 3.44 6.21 -6.06
C TYR A 52 3.55 7.51 -6.86
N THR A 53 3.42 8.65 -6.19
CA THR A 53 3.57 9.97 -6.82
C THR A 53 4.94 10.11 -7.46
N ALA A 54 4.98 10.51 -8.72
CA ALA A 54 6.24 10.80 -9.40
C ALA A 54 6.77 12.19 -9.03
N ASP A 55 5.89 13.20 -9.05
CA ASP A 55 6.24 14.59 -8.79
C ASP A 55 5.03 15.37 -8.24
N TYR A 56 5.28 16.56 -7.71
CA TYR A 56 4.30 17.49 -7.16
C TYR A 56 4.43 18.87 -7.82
N GLY A 57 3.30 19.52 -8.10
CA GLY A 57 3.24 20.88 -8.61
C GLY A 57 2.26 21.74 -7.82
N ASP A 58 2.70 22.94 -7.42
CA ASP A 58 1.81 23.99 -6.90
C ASP A 58 1.22 24.79 -8.07
N CYS A 59 -0.09 24.67 -8.26
CA CYS A 59 -0.83 25.35 -9.33
C CYS A 59 -1.32 26.75 -8.96
N SER A 60 -1.32 27.12 -7.66
CA SER A 60 -1.91 28.37 -7.19
C SER A 60 -0.88 29.46 -6.88
N GLY A 61 0.40 29.11 -6.68
CA GLY A 61 1.56 30.02 -6.66
C GLY A 61 1.67 31.00 -5.49
N GLU A 62 0.54 31.45 -4.92
CA GLU A 62 0.47 32.35 -3.76
C GLU A 62 -0.37 31.72 -2.62
N SER A 63 -0.02 30.50 -2.23
CA SER A 63 -0.70 29.80 -1.14
C SER A 63 -0.19 30.28 0.23
N LEU A 64 -1.10 30.62 1.15
CA LEU A 64 -0.77 30.91 2.57
C LEU A 64 -0.19 29.69 3.31
N ILE A 65 -0.36 28.50 2.73
CA ILE A 65 0.23 27.24 3.13
C ILE A 65 1.16 26.82 2.00
N ASN A 66 2.46 26.86 2.25
CA ASN A 66 3.48 26.45 1.30
C ASN A 66 3.72 24.95 1.43
N VAL A 67 3.29 24.17 0.44
CA VAL A 67 3.53 22.72 0.42
C VAL A 67 4.85 22.47 -0.29
N THR A 68 5.83 21.95 0.45
CA THR A 68 7.17 21.67 -0.07
C THR A 68 7.29 20.24 -0.59
N ARG A 69 6.40 19.34 -0.14
CA ARG A 69 6.36 17.95 -0.57
C ARG A 69 4.96 17.37 -0.49
N PHE A 70 4.59 16.62 -1.52
CA PHE A 70 3.37 15.82 -1.55
C PHE A 70 3.69 14.45 -2.14
N ASP A 71 3.60 13.41 -1.32
CA ASP A 71 3.67 12.03 -1.78
C ASP A 71 2.32 11.34 -1.57
N ALA A 72 1.86 10.61 -2.58
CA ALA A 72 0.70 9.75 -2.48
C ALA A 72 1.10 8.33 -2.88
N ALA A 73 0.66 7.36 -2.08
CA ALA A 73 0.95 5.95 -2.28
C ALA A 73 -0.36 5.16 -2.28
N TYR A 74 -0.61 4.39 -3.34
CA TYR A 74 -1.77 3.50 -3.44
C TYR A 74 -1.35 2.05 -3.19
N TYR A 75 -1.94 1.46 -2.16
CA TYR A 75 -1.77 0.05 -1.82
C TYR A 75 -3.02 -0.73 -2.27
N ARG A 76 -2.82 -1.64 -3.23
CA ARG A 76 -3.89 -2.43 -3.84
C ARG A 76 -4.48 -3.48 -2.88
N ASP A 77 -3.70 -3.94 -1.91
CA ASP A 77 -4.07 -5.01 -0.96
C ASP A 77 -5.38 -4.71 -0.23
N ASN A 78 -5.49 -3.51 0.33
CA ASN A 78 -6.63 -3.05 1.13
C ASN A 78 -7.23 -1.76 0.57
N MET A 79 -7.02 -1.48 -0.73
CA MET A 79 -7.47 -0.26 -1.41
C MET A 79 -7.16 1.01 -0.59
N THR A 80 -5.96 1.08 -0.02
CA THR A 80 -5.56 2.18 0.86
C THR A 80 -4.78 3.20 0.06
N VAL A 81 -5.16 4.48 0.17
CA VAL A 81 -4.34 5.60 -0.29
C VAL A 81 -3.74 6.27 0.93
N MET A 82 -2.42 6.46 0.92
CA MET A 82 -1.71 7.19 1.95
C MET A 82 -1.17 8.48 1.35
N PHE A 83 -1.44 9.60 2.01
CA PHE A 83 -0.94 10.92 1.63
C PHE A 83 0.08 11.36 2.67
N HIS A 84 1.26 11.78 2.21
CA HIS A 84 2.29 12.40 3.01
C HIS A 84 2.48 13.83 2.52
N LEU A 85 2.20 14.79 3.39
CA LEU A 85 2.26 16.22 3.08
C LEU A 85 3.29 16.87 4.00
N GLU A 86 4.23 17.58 3.41
CA GLU A 86 5.19 18.42 4.12
C GLU A 86 5.04 19.85 3.61
N GLY A 87 5.18 20.81 4.52
CA GLY A 87 5.03 22.21 4.19
C GLY A 87 5.21 23.13 5.38
N GLU A 88 5.17 24.41 5.09
CA GLU A 88 5.27 25.50 6.05
C GLU A 88 4.09 26.46 5.89
N THR A 89 3.69 27.12 6.97
CA THR A 89 2.65 28.14 6.90
C THR A 89 2.96 29.30 7.84
N ALA A 90 2.64 30.51 7.38
CA ALA A 90 2.69 31.71 8.20
C ALA A 90 1.44 31.86 9.09
N LEU A 91 0.39 31.06 8.85
CA LEU A 91 -0.86 31.10 9.58
C LEU A 91 -0.66 30.58 11.00
N ARG A 92 -1.01 31.41 11.99
CA ARG A 92 -0.93 31.06 13.40
C ARG A 92 -2.34 31.00 13.97
N SER A 93 -2.77 29.80 14.37
CA SER A 93 -4.02 29.59 15.12
C SER A 93 -5.30 29.93 14.34
N GLU A 94 -5.29 29.69 13.02
CA GLU A 94 -6.46 29.87 12.15
C GLU A 94 -7.26 28.57 12.00
N ASN A 95 -8.58 28.70 11.85
CA ASN A 95 -9.46 27.58 11.55
C ASN A 95 -9.34 27.23 10.06
N ILE A 96 -8.43 26.32 9.74
CA ILE A 96 -8.23 25.82 8.37
C ILE A 96 -9.07 24.58 8.10
N MET A 97 -9.59 24.48 6.88
CA MET A 97 -10.24 23.28 6.35
C MET A 97 -9.49 22.84 5.10
N MET A 98 -9.16 21.55 5.01
CA MET A 98 -8.49 20.98 3.86
C MET A 98 -9.48 20.15 3.04
N SER A 99 -9.48 20.34 1.72
CA SER A 99 -10.21 19.52 0.77
C SER A 99 -9.23 18.75 -0.09
N ILE A 100 -9.34 17.42 -0.09
CA ILE A 100 -8.56 16.52 -0.94
C ILE A 100 -9.53 15.90 -1.93
N GLY A 101 -9.27 16.13 -3.22
CA GLY A 101 -9.96 15.47 -4.33
C GLY A 101 -8.98 14.64 -5.14
N VAL A 102 -9.34 13.39 -5.45
CA VAL A 102 -8.58 12.52 -6.35
C VAL A 102 -9.40 12.32 -7.61
N PHE A 103 -8.87 12.81 -8.73
CA PHE A 103 -9.46 12.64 -10.05
C PHE A 103 -8.59 11.72 -10.88
N ALA A 104 -9.19 10.68 -11.46
CA ALA A 104 -8.47 9.75 -12.33
C ALA A 104 -9.40 9.22 -13.42
N TYR A 105 -8.86 9.14 -14.65
CA TYR A 105 -9.59 8.66 -15.83
C TYR A 105 -10.85 9.48 -16.17
N GLY A 106 -10.82 10.78 -15.87
CA GLY A 106 -11.95 11.69 -16.13
C GLY A 106 -13.05 11.67 -15.06
N GLU A 107 -12.90 10.86 -14.01
CA GLU A 107 -13.91 10.69 -12.95
C GLU A 107 -13.34 11.06 -11.57
N SER A 108 -14.21 11.59 -10.69
CA SER A 108 -13.88 11.75 -9.27
C SER A 108 -13.83 10.38 -8.60
N ARG A 109 -12.70 10.06 -7.97
CA ARG A 109 -12.45 8.77 -7.31
C ARG A 109 -12.56 8.86 -5.80
N PHE A 110 -12.28 10.02 -5.23
CA PHE A 110 -12.29 10.26 -3.80
C PHE A 110 -12.38 11.75 -3.52
N GLU A 111 -13.20 12.13 -2.55
CA GLU A 111 -13.28 13.49 -2.02
C GLU A 111 -13.36 13.42 -0.50
N LEU A 112 -12.53 14.22 0.17
CA LEU A 112 -12.53 14.35 1.62
C LEU A 112 -12.29 15.80 1.99
N THR A 113 -13.24 16.37 2.72
CA THR A 113 -13.02 17.61 3.45
C THR A 113 -12.80 17.29 4.91
N PHE A 114 -11.68 17.73 5.48
CA PHE A 114 -11.34 17.47 6.87
C PHE A 114 -10.69 18.66 7.53
N ASN A 115 -10.77 18.69 8.87
CA ASN A 115 -10.07 19.67 9.69
C ASN A 115 -8.68 19.11 10.05
N PRO A 116 -7.59 19.63 9.45
CA PRO A 116 -6.23 19.13 9.70
C PRO A 116 -5.81 19.27 11.16
N CYS A 117 -6.30 20.28 11.90
CA CYS A 117 -6.00 20.44 13.34
C CYS A 117 -6.62 19.32 14.20
N SER A 118 -7.69 18.67 13.73
CA SER A 118 -8.31 17.51 14.39
C SER A 118 -7.74 16.17 13.93
N ALA A 119 -6.98 16.15 12.82
CA ALA A 119 -6.48 14.95 12.15
C ALA A 119 -5.12 14.46 12.69
N ASN A 120 -4.80 14.76 13.95
CA ASN A 120 -3.56 14.35 14.62
C ASN A 120 -2.28 14.90 13.96
N ILE A 121 -2.36 16.06 13.30
CA ILE A 121 -1.19 16.87 12.94
C ILE A 121 -0.80 17.64 14.19
N ASN A 122 -0.15 16.95 15.12
CA ASN A 122 0.34 17.58 16.34
C ASN A 122 1.56 18.44 15.99
N ARG A 123 1.69 19.59 16.67
CA ARG A 123 2.84 20.50 16.56
C ARG A 123 4.17 19.83 16.86
#